data_AF-A0A7D7VF87-F1
#
_entry.id   AF-A0A7D7VF87-F1
#
_cell.length_a   1.000
_cell.length_b   1.000
_cell.length_c   1.000
_cell.angle_alpha   90.00
_cell.angle_beta   90.00
_cell.angle_gamma   90.00
#
_symmetry.space_group_name_H-M   'P 1'
#
loop_
_entity.id
_entity.type
_entity.pdbx_description
1 polymer ?
#
loop_
_entity_poly.entity_id
_entity_poly.type
_entity_poly.pdbx_seq_one_letter_code
_entity_poly.pdbx_strand_id
1 'polypeptide(L)' 'MFGIGMGEILLVCLVAIFFFGPDDFVKLARLAARGLREFRVFKHELKDSVEKTVNGSVSDDEKKRS' A
#
# COMPACT_ATOMS: atom_id res chain seq x y z
N MET A 1 2.09 20.97 22.05
CA MET A 1 1.19 21.06 23.22
C MET A 1 -0.05 20.20 22.99
N PHE A 2 0.13 18.88 22.97
CA PHE A 2 -0.96 17.92 23.16
C PHE A 2 -0.40 16.96 24.19
N GLY A 3 -0.70 17.21 25.46
CA GLY A 3 -0.30 16.35 26.57
C GLY A 3 -1.12 15.06 26.61
N ILE A 4 -1.44 14.50 25.45
CA ILE A 4 -2.23 13.28 25.33
C ILE A 4 -1.29 12.11 25.65
N GLY A 5 -1.45 11.58 26.86
CA GLY A 5 -0.82 10.36 27.30
C GLY A 5 -1.50 9.11 26.74
N MET A 6 -0.87 7.96 26.95
CA MET A 6 -1.37 6.66 26.47
C MET A 6 -2.81 6.36 26.94
N GLY A 7 -3.16 6.80 28.15
CA GLY A 7 -4.50 6.62 28.72
C GLY A 7 -5.59 7.43 27.98
N GLU A 8 -5.28 8.66 27.57
CA GLU A 8 -6.21 9.51 26.82
C GLU A 8 -6.44 8.98 25.41
N ILE A 9 -5.40 8.45 24.75
CA ILE A 9 -5.55 7.76 23.45
C ILE A 9 -6.47 6.55 23.60
N LEU A 10 -6.26 5.72 24.63
CA LEU A 10 -7.09 4.56 24.89
C LEU A 10 -8.55 4.94 25.14
N LEU A 11 -8.81 6.01 25.88
CA LEU A 11 -10.15 6.51 26.14
C LEU A 11 -10.84 6.94 24.82
N VAL A 12 -10.14 7.71 23.98
CA VAL A 12 -10.67 8.14 22.69
C VAL A 12 -10.93 6.95 21.77
N CYS A 13 -10.02 5.97 21.72
CA CYS A 13 -10.21 4.73 20.98
C CYS A 13 -11.42 3.94 21.48
N LEU A 14 -11.63 3.87 22.80
CA LEU A 14 -12.77 3.17 23.39
C LEU A 14 -14.09 3.83 22.99
N VAL A 15 -14.16 5.17 23.04
CA VAL A 15 -15.35 5.92 22.61
C VAL A 15 -15.56 5.77 21.10
N ALA A 16 -14.51 5.85 20.29
CA ALA A 16 -14.61 5.65 18.85
C ALA A 16 -15.12 4.24 18.50
N ILE A 17 -14.60 3.21 19.17
CA ILE A 17 -15.06 1.82 19.04
C ILE A 17 -16.47 1.64 19.57
N PHE A 18 -16.90 2.37 20.60
CA PHE A 18 -18.27 2.28 21.09
C PHE A 18 -19.29 2.81 20.08
N PHE A 19 -18.96 3.88 19.37
CA PHE A 19 -19.83 4.48 18.35
C PHE A 19 -19.77 3.75 17.00
N PHE A 20 -18.58 3.40 16.54
CA PHE A 20 -18.39 2.77 15.22
C PHE A 20 -18.34 1.25 15.29
N GLY A 21 -18.17 0.65 16.46
CA GLY A 21 -17.93 -0.78 16.62
C GLY A 21 -16.49 -1.18 16.29
N PRO A 22 -15.92 -2.18 16.97
CA PRO A 22 -14.59 -2.70 16.65
C PRO A 22 -14.60 -3.42 15.29
N ASP A 23 -15.75 -3.99 14.92
CA ASP A 23 -15.92 -4.74 13.68
C ASP A 23 -15.76 -3.85 12.45
N ASP A 24 -16.29 -2.63 12.44
CA ASP A 24 -16.21 -1.77 11.26
C ASP A 24 -14.81 -1.16 11.08
N PHE A 25 -14.12 -0.82 12.18
CA PHE A 25 -12.71 -0.46 12.14
C PHE A 25 -11.85 -1.62 11.59
N VAL A 26 -12.06 -2.85 12.09
CA VAL A 26 -11.33 -4.04 11.63
C VAL A 26 -11.70 -4.41 10.19
N LYS A 27 -12.96 -4.27 9.76
CA LYS A 27 -13.38 -4.49 8.38
C LYS A 27 -12.70 -3.51 7.42
N LEU A 28 -12.66 -2.22 7.78
CA LEU A 28 -12.01 -1.19 6.96
C LEU A 28 -10.49 -1.43 6.87
N ALA A 29 -9.86 -1.79 7.99
CA ALA A 29 -8.46 -2.17 8.02
C ALA A 29 -8.17 -3.41 7.15
N ARG A 30 -9.02 -4.44 7.21
CA ARG A 30 -8.91 -5.64 6.35
C ARG A 30 -9.08 -5.31 4.87
N LEU A 31 -10.03 -4.44 4.54
CA LEU A 31 -10.26 -3.99 3.16
C LEU A 31 -9.07 -3.20 2.63
N ALA A 32 -8.57 -2.24 3.41
CA ALA A 32 -7.37 -1.49 3.08
C ALA A 32 -6.13 -2.40 2.95
N ALA A 33 -5.95 -3.36 3.86
CA ALA A 33 -4.84 -4.31 3.81
C ALA A 33 -4.86 -5.18 2.55
N ARG A 34 -6.05 -5.64 2.13
CA ARG A 34 -6.23 -6.38 0.87
C ARG A 34 -5.92 -5.48 -0.33
N GLY A 35 -6.46 -4.27 -0.36
CA GLY A 35 -6.18 -3.28 -1.41
C GLY A 35 -4.69 -2.92 -1.53
N LEU A 36 -3.98 -2.76 -0.41
CA LEU A 36 -2.53 -2.52 -0.42
C LEU A 36 -1.74 -3.72 -0.98
N ARG A 37 -2.18 -4.95 -0.69
CA ARG A 37 -1.53 -6.17 -1.20
C ARG A 37 -1.71 -6.29 -2.70
N GLU A 38 -2.92 -6.11 -3.20
CA GLU A 38 -3.23 -6.12 -4.63
C GLU A 38 -2.50 -4.98 -5.35
N PHE A 39 -2.51 -3.77 -4.80
CA PHE A 39 -1.77 -2.63 -5.35
C PHE A 39 -0.27 -2.88 -5.46
N ARG A 40 0.33 -3.61 -4.50
CA ARG A 40 1.74 -4.00 -4.57
C ARG A 40 2.01 -4.98 -5.71
N VAL A 41 1.11 -5.92 -5.97
CA VAL A 41 1.22 -6.87 -7.09
C VAL A 41 1.06 -6.15 -8.43
N PHE A 42 0.03 -5.31 -8.59
CA PHE A 42 -0.15 -4.50 -9.78
C PHE A 42 1.04 -3.57 -10.05
N LYS A 43 1.64 -2.98 -9.00
CA LYS A 43 2.87 -2.19 -9.14
C LYS A 43 4.03 -2.98 -9.72
N HIS A 44 4.18 -4.26 -9.37
CA HIS A 44 5.23 -5.11 -9.91
C HIS A 44 5.01 -5.40 -11.40
N GLU A 45 3.78 -5.73 -11.79
CA GLU A 45 3.41 -5.95 -13.20
C GLU A 45 3.52 -4.68 -14.04
N LEU A 46 3.10 -3.53 -13.49
CA LEU A 46 3.27 -2.23 -14.12
C LEU A 46 4.75 -1.90 -14.30
N LYS A 47 5.60 -2.14 -13.29
CA LYS A 47 7.04 -1.92 -13.40
C LYS A 47 7.64 -2.81 -14.49
N ASP A 48 7.33 -4.11 -14.51
CA ASP A 48 7.85 -5.04 -15.52
C ASP A 48 7.36 -4.68 -16.93
N SER A 49 6.11 -4.23 -17.08
CA SER A 49 5.55 -3.81 -18.37
C SER A 49 6.14 -2.49 -18.86
N VAL A 50 6.33 -1.53 -17.95
CA VAL A 50 6.98 -0.25 -18.24
C VAL A 50 8.45 -0.47 -18.56
N GLU A 51 9.16 -1.30 -17.81
CA GLU A 51 10.57 -1.63 -18.05
C GLU A 51 10.75 -2.37 -19.38
N LYS A 52 9.87 -3.30 -19.74
CA LYS A 52 9.88 -3.93 -21.08
C LYS A 52 9.59 -2.95 -22.21
N THR A 53 8.71 -1.97 -21.99
CA THR A 53 8.35 -0.97 -23.01
C THR A 53 9.41 0.14 -23.14
N VAL A 54 10.02 0.55 -22.03
CA VAL A 54 11.04 1.61 -21.96
C VAL A 54 12.44 1.10 -22.33
N ASN A 55 12.78 -0.14 -21.99
CA ASN A 55 14.12 -0.69 -22.22
C ASN A 55 14.25 -1.45 -23.56
N GLY A 56 13.13 -1.62 -24.29
CA GLY A 56 13.11 -2.18 -25.66
C GLY A 56 13.74 -1.28 -26.73
N SER A 57 14.39 -0.17 -26.35
CA SER A 57 15.03 0.77 -27.29
C SER A 57 16.54 0.95 -27.10
N VAL A 58 17.24 0.14 -26.29
CA VAL A 58 18.69 0.42 -26.00
C VAL A 58 19.67 -0.77 -26.10
N SER A 59 19.31 -2.02 -26.45
CA SER A 59 20.34 -3.09 -26.32
C SER A 59 20.47 -4.20 -27.38
N ASP A 60 19.85 -4.12 -28.56
CA ASP A 60 20.01 -5.18 -29.58
C ASP A 60 20.75 -4.79 -30.88
N ASP A 61 21.52 -3.69 -30.91
CA ASP A 61 22.30 -3.30 -32.12
C ASP A 61 23.84 -3.48 -32.02
N GLU A 62 24.42 -3.82 -30.87
CA GLU A 62 25.89 -3.90 -30.71
C GLU A 62 26.47 -5.31 -30.52
N LYS A 63 25.81 -6.35 -31.04
CA LYS A 63 26.39 -7.72 -31.05
C LYS A 63 26.22 -8.48 -32.35
N LYS A 64 26.16 -7.76 -33.48
CA LYS A 64 26.12 -8.35 -34.82
C LYS A 64 27.14 -7.76 -35.80
N ARG A 65 28.24 -7.19 -35.30
CA ARG A 65 29.28 -6.58 -36.15
C ARG A 65 30.74 -6.73 -35.68
N SER A 66 31.05 -7.68 -34.78
CA SER A 66 32.43 -8.11 -34.53
C SER A 66 32.54 -9.61 -34.55
#